data_AF-A0A9N9N8X0-F1
#
_entry.id   AF-A0A9N9N8X0-F1
#
_cell.length_a   1.000
_cell.length_b   1.000
_cell.length_c   1.000
_cell.angle_alpha   90.00
_cell.angle_beta   90.00
_cell.angle_gamma   90.00
#
_symmetry.space_group_name_H-M   'P 1'
#
loop_
_entity.id
_entity.type
_entity.pdbx_description
1 polymer ?
#
loop_
_entity_poly.entity_id
_entity_poly.type
_entity_poly.pdbx_seq_one_letter_code
_entity_poly.pdbx_strand_id
1 'polypeptide(L)'
;EGLTVIEADSFWCLSKLLDGIPDNYTFAQPGIQRQINKLKDLINRIDEPLATHLQEEGLEFIQFAFRWMNCLLMREMSLKNTIRMWDSYLAEGPDGFSEFHLYVCAAFLVKWSNKIRSMDFQGIMMFLQSLPTSDWNEKDIELLLSEAYMWKSLFHNAPSHLSRA
;
A
#
# COMPACT_ATOMS: atom_id res chain seq x y z
N GLU A 1 -30.87 -20.62 4.09
CA GLU A 1 -30.47 -20.08 5.40
C GLU A 1 -28.96 -19.85 5.51
N GLY A 2 -28.09 -20.82 5.21
CA GLY A 2 -26.63 -20.59 5.29
C GLY A 2 -26.08 -19.50 4.37
N LEU A 3 -26.51 -19.45 3.10
CA LEU A 3 -26.04 -18.44 2.14
C LEU A 3 -26.42 -17.01 2.55
N THR A 4 -27.63 -16.81 3.07
CA THR A 4 -28.11 -15.49 3.52
C THR A 4 -27.36 -15.00 4.76
N VAL A 5 -26.90 -15.91 5.62
CA VAL A 5 -26.04 -15.56 6.77
C VAL A 5 -24.65 -15.14 6.29
N ILE A 6 -24.02 -15.92 5.41
CA ILE A 6 -22.70 -15.58 4.83
C ILE A 6 -22.75 -14.23 4.10
N GLU A 7 -23.82 -13.97 3.34
CA GLU A 7 -24.03 -12.70 2.67
C GLU A 7 -24.13 -11.54 3.67
N ALA A 8 -24.96 -11.68 4.71
CA ALA A 8 -25.12 -10.67 5.75
C ALA A 8 -23.80 -10.41 6.51
N ASP A 9 -23.08 -11.45 6.90
CA ASP A 9 -21.79 -11.33 7.57
C ASP A 9 -20.76 -10.63 6.67
N SER A 10 -20.70 -11.01 5.41
CA SER A 10 -19.79 -10.39 4.42
C SER A 10 -20.12 -8.90 4.22
N PHE A 11 -21.41 -8.56 4.15
CA PHE A 11 -21.87 -7.18 4.02
C PHE A 11 -21.46 -6.33 5.22
N TRP A 12 -21.67 -6.83 6.45
CA TRP A 12 -21.35 -6.08 7.65
C TRP A 12 -19.84 -5.95 7.88
N CYS A 13 -19.08 -7.01 7.60
CA CYS A 13 -17.61 -6.96 7.65
C CYS A 13 -17.06 -5.95 6.64
N LEU A 14 -17.55 -5.95 5.39
CA LEU A 14 -17.15 -4.97 4.39
C LEU A 14 -17.54 -3.55 4.81
N SER A 15 -18.76 -3.35 5.32
CA SER A 15 -19.20 -2.04 5.81
C SER A 15 -18.29 -1.50 6.90
N LYS A 16 -17.90 -2.34 7.87
CA LYS A 16 -16.99 -1.97 8.96
C LYS A 16 -15.57 -1.66 8.48
N LEU A 17 -15.09 -2.36 7.46
CA LEU A 17 -13.81 -2.04 6.81
C LEU A 17 -13.89 -0.66 6.14
N LEU A 18 -14.96 -0.41 5.38
CA LEU A 18 -15.13 0.84 4.63
C LEU A 18 -15.38 2.05 5.55
N ASP A 19 -15.92 1.85 6.75
CA ASP A 19 -16.04 2.90 7.79
C ASP A 19 -14.68 3.54 8.13
N GLY A 20 -13.56 2.83 7.96
CA GLY A 20 -12.21 3.33 8.20
C GLY A 20 -11.59 4.12 7.03
N ILE A 21 -12.18 4.04 5.84
CA ILE A 21 -11.68 4.68 4.61
C ILE A 21 -12.81 5.29 3.72
N PRO A 22 -13.81 5.98 4.29
CA PRO A 22 -14.98 6.42 3.53
C PRO A 22 -14.62 7.43 2.45
N ASP A 23 -13.64 8.28 2.72
CA ASP A 23 -13.12 9.33 1.83
C ASP A 23 -12.45 8.77 0.55
N ASN A 24 -12.05 7.49 0.53
CA ASN A 24 -11.54 6.83 -0.67
C ASN A 24 -12.61 6.63 -1.74
N TYR A 25 -13.88 6.54 -1.35
CA TYR A 25 -14.98 6.17 -2.26
C TYR A 25 -16.02 7.30 -2.44
N THR A 26 -15.78 8.47 -1.87
CA THR A 26 -16.58 9.68 -2.12
C THR A 26 -16.27 10.33 -3.47
N PHE A 27 -17.08 11.31 -3.88
CA PHE A 27 -16.87 12.05 -5.14
C PHE A 27 -15.44 12.60 -5.24
N ALA A 28 -14.81 12.38 -6.40
CA ALA A 28 -13.42 12.70 -6.70
C ALA A 28 -12.36 11.95 -5.84
N GLN A 29 -12.76 11.05 -4.94
CA GLN A 29 -11.89 10.16 -4.17
C GLN A 29 -10.72 10.87 -3.45
N PRO A 30 -11.00 11.91 -2.64
CA PRO A 30 -9.97 12.71 -1.99
C PRO A 30 -9.08 11.90 -1.03
N GLY A 31 -9.60 10.81 -0.43
CA GLY A 31 -8.82 9.92 0.43
C GLY A 31 -7.67 9.23 -0.33
N ILE A 32 -7.95 8.73 -1.53
CA ILE A 32 -6.95 8.06 -2.38
C ILE A 32 -5.87 9.06 -2.80
N GLN A 33 -6.25 10.26 -3.23
CA GLN A 33 -5.29 11.30 -3.61
C GLN A 33 -4.36 11.66 -2.45
N ARG A 34 -4.90 11.79 -1.23
CA ARG A 34 -4.07 12.03 -0.03
C ARG A 34 -3.13 10.88 0.26
N GLN A 35 -3.58 9.64 0.16
CA GLN A 35 -2.73 8.47 0.40
C GLN A 35 -1.59 8.36 -0.62
N ILE A 36 -1.86 8.63 -1.90
CA ILE A 36 -0.83 8.63 -2.96
C ILE A 36 0.23 9.71 -2.69
N ASN A 37 -0.18 10.92 -2.29
CA ASN A 37 0.76 11.99 -1.94
C ASN A 37 1.59 11.62 -0.71
N LYS A 38 0.97 11.07 0.33
CA LYS A 38 1.68 10.57 1.51
C LYS A 38 2.66 9.45 1.14
N LEU A 39 2.31 8.58 0.19
CA LEU A 39 3.20 7.51 -0.27
C LEU A 39 4.43 8.08 -0.95
N LYS A 40 4.24 9.09 -1.82
CA LYS A 40 5.35 9.81 -2.45
C LYS A 40 6.29 10.43 -1.41
N ASP A 41 5.74 11.13 -0.43
CA ASP A 41 6.53 11.77 0.64
C ASP A 41 7.27 10.74 1.49
N LEU A 42 6.64 9.59 1.76
CA LEU A 42 7.24 8.51 2.53
C LEU A 42 8.39 7.85 1.75
N ILE A 43 8.20 7.59 0.45
CA ILE A 43 9.25 7.01 -0.40
C ILE A 43 10.44 7.95 -0.56
N ASN A 44 10.21 9.25 -0.71
CA ASN A 44 11.29 10.26 -0.70
C ASN A 44 12.15 10.20 0.58
N ARG A 45 11.56 9.82 1.71
CA ARG A 45 12.26 9.71 3.01
C ARG A 45 12.95 8.36 3.23
N ILE A 46 12.36 7.27 2.72
CA ILE A 46 12.85 5.90 2.93
C ILE A 46 13.89 5.52 1.89
N ASP A 47 13.66 5.88 0.62
CA ASP A 47 14.48 5.50 -0.52
C ASP A 47 14.51 6.64 -1.54
N GLU A 48 15.24 7.71 -1.18
CA GLU A 48 15.46 8.88 -2.05
C GLU A 48 15.99 8.49 -3.44
N PRO A 49 16.96 7.56 -3.60
CA PRO A 49 17.40 7.13 -4.93
C PRO A 49 16.28 6.56 -5.80
N LEU A 50 15.35 5.78 -5.23
CA LEU A 50 14.19 5.29 -5.96
C LEU A 50 13.26 6.42 -6.36
N ALA A 51 12.98 7.34 -5.44
CA ALA A 51 12.08 8.45 -5.69
C ALA A 51 12.61 9.39 -6.80
N THR A 52 13.90 9.70 -6.76
CA THR A 52 14.61 10.48 -7.78
C THR A 52 14.54 9.81 -9.14
N HIS A 53 14.81 8.49 -9.21
CA HIS A 53 14.72 7.75 -10.47
C HIS A 53 13.31 7.78 -11.08
N LEU A 54 12.27 7.57 -10.26
CA LEU A 54 10.88 7.66 -10.73
C LEU A 54 10.55 9.06 -11.28
N GLN A 55 11.08 10.11 -10.65
CA GLN A 55 10.92 11.49 -11.12
C GLN A 55 11.68 11.76 -12.42
N GLU A 56 12.91 11.28 -12.56
CA GLU A 56 13.74 11.43 -13.76
C GLU A 56 13.10 10.75 -14.97
N GLU A 57 12.51 9.58 -14.77
CA GLU A 57 11.73 8.86 -15.79
C GLU A 57 10.34 9.47 -16.04
N GLY A 58 9.95 10.51 -15.30
CA GLY A 58 8.66 11.19 -15.46
C GLY A 58 7.45 10.36 -15.02
N LEU A 59 7.64 9.36 -14.15
CA LEU A 59 6.56 8.54 -13.62
C LEU A 59 5.86 9.24 -12.46
N GLU A 60 4.55 9.43 -12.59
CA GLU A 60 3.73 9.94 -11.50
C GLU A 60 3.19 8.80 -10.64
N PHE A 61 3.25 8.94 -9.31
CA PHE A 61 2.78 7.91 -8.38
C PHE A 61 1.33 7.49 -8.61
N ILE A 62 0.48 8.41 -9.05
CA ILE A 62 -0.94 8.12 -9.36
C ILE A 62 -1.11 7.03 -10.43
N GLN A 63 -0.16 6.91 -11.37
CA GLN A 63 -0.25 5.97 -12.50
C GLN A 63 -0.24 4.49 -12.06
N PHE A 64 0.39 4.18 -10.93
CA PHE A 64 0.41 2.82 -10.38
C PHE A 64 -0.28 2.71 -9.01
N ALA A 65 -0.05 3.68 -8.11
CA ALA A 65 -0.50 3.60 -6.72
C ALA A 65 -2.01 3.80 -6.57
N PHE A 66 -2.70 4.38 -7.55
CA PHE A 66 -4.17 4.48 -7.52
C PHE A 66 -4.82 3.11 -7.32
N ARG A 67 -4.38 2.10 -8.09
CA ARG A 67 -4.91 0.74 -7.98
C ARG A 67 -4.56 0.10 -6.64
N TRP A 68 -3.37 0.39 -6.12
CA TRP A 68 -2.91 -0.13 -4.84
C TRP A 68 -3.78 0.37 -3.69
N MET A 69 -4.04 1.69 -3.64
CA MET A 69 -4.89 2.29 -2.59
C MET A 69 -6.37 1.91 -2.77
N ASN A 70 -6.89 1.97 -3.99
CA ASN A 70 -8.32 1.73 -4.25
C ASN A 70 -8.72 0.27 -3.99
N CYS A 71 -7.81 -0.67 -4.26
CA CYS A 71 -8.04 -2.10 -4.12
C CYS A 71 -7.21 -2.73 -3.00
N LEU A 72 -6.64 -1.95 -2.08
CA LEU A 72 -5.88 -2.45 -0.92
C LEU A 72 -4.85 -3.55 -1.28
N LEU A 73 -4.11 -3.35 -2.37
CA LEU A 73 -3.16 -4.29 -2.99
C LEU A 73 -3.71 -5.67 -3.42
N MET A 74 -5.02 -5.92 -3.35
CA MET A 74 -5.65 -7.20 -3.74
C MET A 74 -5.40 -7.58 -5.20
N ARG A 75 -5.03 -6.60 -6.04
CA ARG A 75 -4.73 -6.80 -7.47
C ARG A 75 -3.27 -7.16 -7.74
N GLU A 76 -2.41 -7.06 -6.73
CA GLU A 76 -0.97 -7.25 -6.84
C GLU A 76 -0.49 -8.54 -6.19
N MET A 77 -1.37 -9.34 -5.58
CA MET A 77 -1.02 -10.61 -4.93
C MET A 77 -2.20 -11.59 -4.94
N SER A 78 -1.95 -12.85 -4.59
CA SER A 78 -3.00 -13.86 -4.51
C SER A 78 -4.04 -13.53 -3.42
N LEU A 79 -5.27 -14.06 -3.55
CA LEU A 79 -6.32 -13.91 -2.54
C LEU A 79 -5.87 -14.46 -1.18
N LYS A 80 -5.14 -15.59 -1.16
CA LYS A 80 -4.60 -16.17 0.08
C LYS A 80 -3.68 -15.19 0.80
N ASN A 81 -2.77 -14.56 0.07
CA ASN A 81 -1.83 -13.60 0.61
C ASN A 81 -2.51 -12.30 1.04
N THR A 82 -3.54 -11.87 0.30
CA THR A 82 -4.39 -10.75 0.67
C THR A 82 -5.07 -10.99 2.02
N ILE A 83 -5.71 -12.15 2.21
CA ILE A 83 -6.37 -12.50 3.47
C ILE A 83 -5.36 -12.47 4.62
N ARG A 84 -4.18 -13.10 4.43
CA ARG A 84 -3.11 -13.10 5.44
C ARG A 84 -2.60 -11.71 5.79
N MET A 85 -2.53 -10.81 4.81
CA MET A 85 -2.18 -9.41 5.03
C MET A 85 -3.28 -8.67 5.81
N TRP A 86 -4.54 -8.91 5.47
CA TRP A 86 -5.69 -8.28 6.11
C TRP A 86 -5.90 -8.73 7.56
N ASP A 87 -5.44 -9.92 7.94
CA ASP A 87 -5.38 -10.34 9.36
C ASP A 87 -4.62 -9.31 10.20
N SER A 88 -3.48 -8.83 9.68
CA SER A 88 -2.69 -7.80 10.36
C SER A 88 -3.34 -6.42 10.30
N TYR A 89 -4.06 -6.09 9.23
CA TYR A 89 -4.78 -4.80 9.16
C TYR A 89 -5.90 -4.74 10.18
N LEU A 90 -6.63 -5.84 10.36
CA LEU A 90 -7.66 -5.96 11.39
C LEU A 90 -7.07 -5.90 12.81
N ALA A 91 -5.89 -6.51 13.02
CA ALA A 91 -5.21 -6.50 14.31
C ALA A 91 -4.62 -5.13 14.70
N GLU A 92 -4.21 -4.32 13.72
CA GLU A 92 -3.73 -2.94 13.94
C GLU A 92 -4.84 -1.97 14.38
N GLY A 93 -6.11 -2.40 14.35
CA GLY A 93 -7.25 -1.62 14.81
C GLY A 93 -7.81 -0.65 13.74
N PRO A 94 -8.48 0.44 14.16
CA PRO A 94 -9.21 1.33 13.27
C PRO A 94 -8.37 1.94 12.12
N ASP A 95 -7.08 2.14 12.36
CA ASP A 95 -6.15 2.79 11.42
C ASP A 95 -5.36 1.78 10.56
N GLY A 96 -5.67 0.49 10.65
CA GLY A 96 -4.97 -0.55 9.88
C GLY A 96 -5.12 -0.37 8.36
N PHE A 97 -6.35 -0.18 7.88
CA PHE A 97 -6.64 -0.05 6.45
C PHE A 97 -6.29 1.32 5.86
N SER A 98 -6.21 2.36 6.67
CA SER A 98 -5.96 3.74 6.23
C SER A 98 -4.49 4.13 6.36
N GLU A 99 -3.86 3.82 7.49
CA GLU A 99 -2.52 4.27 7.82
C GLU A 99 -1.48 3.16 7.67
N PHE A 100 -1.71 1.98 8.23
CA PHE A 100 -0.74 0.89 8.10
C PHE A 100 -0.62 0.40 6.65
N HIS A 101 -1.72 0.43 5.89
CA HIS A 101 -1.71 0.16 4.45
C HIS A 101 -0.71 1.02 3.67
N LEU A 102 -0.54 2.30 4.05
CA LEU A 102 0.43 3.21 3.43
C LEU A 102 1.86 2.67 3.56
N TYR A 103 2.23 2.21 4.76
CA TYR A 103 3.55 1.66 5.04
C TYR A 103 3.77 0.31 4.32
N VAL A 104 2.71 -0.50 4.19
CA VAL A 104 2.78 -1.72 3.38
C VAL A 104 2.99 -1.41 1.91
N CYS A 105 2.30 -0.41 1.34
CA CYS A 105 2.53 0.02 -0.04
C CYS A 105 3.97 0.53 -0.23
N ALA A 106 4.51 1.25 0.75
CA ALA A 106 5.91 1.68 0.71
C ALA A 106 6.85 0.48 0.70
N ALA A 107 6.65 -0.49 1.62
CA ALA A 107 7.50 -1.68 1.74
C ALA A 107 7.46 -2.52 0.47
N PHE A 108 6.27 -2.61 -0.11
CA PHE A 108 6.04 -3.31 -1.35
C PHE A 108 6.81 -2.67 -2.52
N LEU A 109 6.83 -1.34 -2.62
CA LEU A 109 7.57 -0.63 -3.66
C LEU A 109 9.09 -0.75 -3.48
N VAL A 110 9.59 -0.50 -2.26
CA VAL A 110 11.02 -0.51 -1.93
C VAL A 110 11.63 -1.91 -2.10
N LYS A 111 10.87 -2.99 -1.86
CA LYS A 111 11.29 -4.37 -2.16
C LYS A 111 11.82 -4.54 -3.59
N TRP A 112 11.33 -3.74 -4.53
CA TRP A 112 11.72 -3.77 -5.93
C TRP A 112 12.63 -2.62 -6.36
N SER A 113 13.09 -1.77 -5.43
CA SER A 113 13.86 -0.55 -5.69
C SER A 113 15.04 -0.78 -6.64
N ASN A 114 15.89 -1.78 -6.35
CA ASN A 114 17.07 -2.09 -7.16
C ASN A 114 16.71 -2.42 -8.62
N LYS A 115 15.58 -3.09 -8.83
CA LYS A 115 15.12 -3.51 -10.17
C LYS A 115 14.43 -2.36 -10.91
N ILE A 116 13.66 -1.53 -10.21
CA ILE A 116 12.98 -0.37 -10.77
C ILE A 116 14.01 0.67 -11.24
N ARG A 117 15.07 0.92 -10.46
CA ARG A 117 16.13 1.89 -10.77
C ARG A 117 16.97 1.56 -12.01
N SER A 118 16.82 0.35 -12.56
CA SER A 118 17.49 -0.05 -13.81
C SER A 118 16.56 -0.05 -15.03
N MET A 119 15.33 0.44 -14.89
CA MET A 119 14.30 0.44 -15.93
C MET A 119 13.99 1.88 -16.38
N ASP A 120 13.61 2.02 -17.64
CA ASP A 120 13.02 3.24 -18.19
C ASP A 120 11.53 3.34 -17.84
N PHE A 121 10.90 4.48 -18.14
CA PHE A 121 9.47 4.71 -17.92
C PHE A 121 8.57 3.54 -18.33
N GLN A 122 8.76 3.00 -19.54
CA GLN A 122 7.93 1.91 -20.06
C GLN A 122 8.15 0.62 -19.26
N GLY A 123 9.40 0.28 -18.97
CA GLY A 123 9.76 -0.88 -18.15
C GLY A 123 9.17 -0.79 -16.74
N ILE A 124 9.27 0.38 -16.10
CA ILE A 124 8.71 0.60 -14.77
C ILE A 124 7.19 0.43 -14.78
N MET A 125 6.50 1.05 -15.75
CA MET A 125 5.05 0.99 -15.82
C MET A 125 4.53 -0.43 -16.02
N MET A 126 5.14 -1.19 -16.94
CA MET A 126 4.80 -2.59 -17.16
C MET A 126 5.09 -3.45 -15.92
N PHE A 127 6.21 -3.19 -15.25
CA PHE A 127 6.62 -3.94 -14.08
C PHE A 127 5.71 -3.70 -12.87
N LEU A 128 5.39 -2.44 -12.54
CA LEU A 128 4.51 -2.08 -11.42
C LEU A 128 3.06 -2.51 -11.64
N GLN A 129 2.63 -2.67 -12.90
CA GLN A 129 1.31 -3.21 -13.22
C GLN A 129 1.21 -4.73 -13.10
N SER A 130 2.35 -5.45 -13.07
CA SER A 130 2.42 -6.91 -13.04
C SER A 130 3.61 -7.39 -12.21
N LEU A 131 3.62 -7.01 -10.92
CA LEU A 131 4.68 -7.41 -10.00
C LEU A 131 4.73 -8.93 -9.82
N PRO A 132 5.93 -9.54 -9.73
CA PRO A 132 6.09 -10.99 -9.68
C PRO A 132 5.82 -11.53 -8.27
N THR A 133 4.54 -11.59 -7.92
CA THR A 133 4.03 -12.05 -6.61
C THR A 133 3.28 -13.39 -6.68
N SER A 134 3.24 -14.02 -7.86
CA SER A 134 2.52 -15.29 -8.08
C SER A 134 2.97 -16.41 -7.15
N ASP A 135 4.28 -16.46 -6.87
CA ASP A 135 4.91 -17.51 -6.07
C ASP A 135 5.07 -17.12 -4.59
N TRP A 136 4.55 -15.95 -4.19
CA TRP A 136 4.62 -15.51 -2.81
C TRP A 136 3.81 -16.43 -1.90
N ASN A 137 4.39 -16.72 -0.75
CA ASN A 137 3.75 -17.46 0.32
C ASN A 137 3.59 -16.57 1.58
N GLU A 138 3.10 -17.17 2.65
CA GLU A 138 2.85 -16.49 3.91
C GLU A 138 4.10 -15.81 4.50
N LYS A 139 5.29 -16.40 4.35
CA LYS A 139 6.54 -15.80 4.84
C LYS A 139 6.88 -14.51 4.11
N ASP A 140 6.58 -14.42 2.82
CA ASP A 140 6.81 -13.20 2.04
C ASP A 140 5.92 -12.07 2.55
N ILE A 141 4.68 -12.39 2.93
CA ILE A 141 3.73 -11.44 3.53
C ILE A 141 4.18 -11.03 4.93
N GLU A 142 4.67 -11.97 5.74
CA GLU A 142 5.22 -11.67 7.07
C GLU A 142 6.43 -10.73 7.02
N LEU A 143 7.34 -10.97 6.08
CA LEU A 143 8.50 -10.07 5.87
C LEU A 143 8.04 -8.68 5.43
N LEU A 144 7.11 -8.61 4.47
CA LEU A 144 6.55 -7.34 4.01
C LEU A 144 5.88 -6.55 5.15
N LEU A 145 5.06 -7.22 5.97
CA LEU A 145 4.38 -6.61 7.12
C LEU A 145 5.38 -6.18 8.20
N SER A 146 6.44 -6.96 8.42
CA SER A 146 7.49 -6.63 9.40
C SER A 146 8.24 -5.37 8.99
N GLU A 147 8.63 -5.26 7.71
CA GLU A 147 9.26 -4.05 7.16
C GLU A 147 8.34 -2.83 7.26
N ALA A 148 7.06 -3.00 6.90
CA ALA A 148 6.07 -1.94 7.03
C ALA A 148 5.89 -1.46 8.48
N TYR A 149 5.84 -2.39 9.44
CA TYR A 149 5.69 -2.06 10.85
C TYR A 149 6.93 -1.33 11.40
N MET A 150 8.13 -1.73 10.96
CA MET A 150 9.37 -1.02 11.29
C MET A 150 9.33 0.44 10.80
N TRP A 151 8.90 0.68 9.56
CA TRP A 151 8.80 2.05 9.04
C TRP A 151 7.68 2.86 9.69
N LYS A 152 6.54 2.24 9.98
CA LYS A 152 5.50 2.89 10.79
C LYS A 152 6.08 3.35 12.12
N SER A 153 6.78 2.46 12.83
CA SER A 153 7.38 2.78 14.14
C SER A 153 8.41 3.92 14.06
N LEU A 154 9.22 3.97 13.01
CA LEU A 154 10.26 4.99 12.81
C LEU A 154 9.71 6.35 12.37
N PHE A 155 8.73 6.37 11.46
CA PHE A 155 8.29 7.60 10.80
C PHE A 155 6.98 8.17 11.35
N HIS A 156 6.14 7.35 12.00
CA HIS A 156 4.88 7.82 12.60
C HIS A 156 5.12 8.67 13.86
N ASN A 157 6.09 8.26 14.70
CA ASN A 157 6.40 8.93 15.97
C ASN A 157 7.50 10.00 15.86
N ALA A 158 7.91 10.39 14.64
CA ALA A 158 8.98 11.36 14.41
C ALA A 158 8.49 12.71 13.84
N PRO A 159 7.63 13.48 14.54
CA PRO A 159 7.36 14.87 14.15
C PRO A 159 8.55 15.81 14.45
N SER A 160 9.55 15.41 15.23
CA SER A 160 10.64 16.30 15.68
C SER A 160 11.80 16.51 14.67
N HIS A 161 11.78 15.86 13.50
CA HIS A 161 12.68 16.23 12.38
C HIS A 161 12.04 17.27 11.43
N LEU A 162 10.89 17.84 11.78
CA LEU A 162 10.17 18.88 11.01
C LEU A 162 10.87 20.27 10.97
N SER A 163 12.13 20.39 11.38
CA SER A 163 12.91 21.62 11.18
C SER A 163 14.28 21.35 10.56
N ARG A 164 14.37 21.67 9.26
CA ARG A 164 15.56 21.90 8.44
C ARG A 164 16.49 20.71 8.15
N ALA A 165 16.52 20.32 6.88
CA ALA A 165 17.69 20.55 6.04
C ALA A 165 17.20 21.13 4.71
#